data_AF-A0A2S9F553-F1
#
_entry.id   AF-A0A2S9F553-F1
#
_cell.length_a   1.000
_cell.length_b   1.000
_cell.length_c   1.000
_cell.angle_alpha   90.00
_cell.angle_beta   90.00
_cell.angle_gamma   90.00
#
_symmetry.space_group_name_H-M   'P 1'
#
loop_
_entity.id
_entity.type
_entity.pdbx_description
1 polymer ?
#
loop_
_entity_poly.entity_id
_entity_poly.type
_entity_poly.pdbx_seq_one_letter_code
_entity_poly.pdbx_strand_id
1 'polypeptide(L)'
;MTEVGVVLVTGPPRAGVTAVVAELQRRMPSYRFAETVDVGHAERPAAVVFVVSAVAPMTESDCVLADLAAAETDAVIAVVSKTDDHRGWRQVLAADRDRPPGYAARLARVPWVGAAAAPRLGEPHMDELVDLLDSQLRDPAVAARNSLRAWEFHICQLRDRRDRLLRLRRVAAAERASAVRATVQRARLTLTHHARQRCVSLRTELVDDAARLSRSDLAAFPDRARLRCADVLAGVAADVAECTREMSGEAVAVTPAISVADPLPTSRGLETRLMTVLGVGFGLGVALVVTRFLAGLAPDLAVAGLLAGGVAGSATTGWVVRARALLHDRAALQAWVGDVAALVRAAAEEGVAAGMLAAETAMVRASAAAGADEEAAIGRQIASLDAEIRAPADPRQRRMRPG
;
A
#
# COMPACT_ATOMS: atom_id res chain seq x y z
N MET A 1 -6.92 -59.41 -2.96
CA MET A 1 -5.53 -58.95 -3.05
C MET A 1 -5.45 -57.60 -2.36
N THR A 2 -4.89 -57.56 -1.14
CA THR A 2 -4.52 -56.31 -0.48
C THR A 2 -3.46 -55.61 -1.33
N GLU A 3 -3.68 -54.35 -1.68
CA GLU A 3 -2.65 -53.51 -2.31
C GLU A 3 -1.36 -53.64 -1.49
N VAL A 4 -0.31 -54.14 -2.13
CA VAL A 4 1.01 -54.21 -1.52
C VAL A 4 1.52 -52.78 -1.45
N GLY A 5 1.49 -52.19 -0.25
CA GLY A 5 1.94 -50.81 -0.04
C GLY A 5 3.42 -50.63 -0.38
N VAL A 6 3.77 -49.45 -0.90
CA VAL A 6 5.14 -49.11 -1.29
C VAL A 6 5.97 -48.78 -0.06
N VAL A 7 7.19 -49.30 0.01
CA VAL A 7 8.20 -48.89 0.99
C VAL A 7 9.08 -47.82 0.34
N LEU A 8 9.06 -46.61 0.91
CA LEU A 8 9.93 -45.53 0.47
C LEU A 8 11.31 -45.69 1.12
N VAL A 9 12.36 -45.78 0.31
CA VAL A 9 13.74 -45.77 0.79
C VAL A 9 14.37 -44.46 0.38
N THR A 10 14.81 -43.67 1.35
CA THR A 10 15.31 -42.31 1.10
C THR A 10 16.41 -41.94 2.08
N GLY A 11 17.18 -40.90 1.77
CA GLY A 11 18.32 -40.49 2.58
C GLY A 11 19.17 -39.43 1.90
N PRO A 12 20.18 -38.89 2.61
CA PRO A 12 21.10 -37.91 2.06
C PRO A 12 21.83 -38.41 0.80
N PRO A 13 22.29 -37.50 -0.08
CA PRO A 13 23.08 -37.88 -1.25
C PRO A 13 24.28 -38.76 -0.86
N ARG A 14 24.47 -39.85 -1.61
CA ARG A 14 25.54 -40.85 -1.37
C ARG A 14 25.41 -41.62 -0.05
N ALA A 15 24.25 -41.62 0.61
CA ALA A 15 24.00 -42.48 1.77
C ALA A 15 23.88 -43.97 1.40
N GLY A 16 23.91 -44.35 0.13
CA GLY A 16 23.81 -45.76 -0.29
C GLY A 16 22.36 -46.28 -0.40
N VAL A 17 21.39 -45.37 -0.58
CA VAL A 17 19.96 -45.68 -0.78
C VAL A 17 19.76 -46.73 -1.88
N THR A 18 20.35 -46.54 -3.06
CA THR A 18 20.20 -47.48 -4.19
C THR A 18 20.69 -48.89 -3.89
N ALA A 19 21.80 -49.02 -3.15
CA ALA A 19 22.28 -50.33 -2.74
C ALA A 19 21.31 -51.00 -1.75
N VAL A 20 20.77 -50.23 -0.80
CA VAL A 20 19.74 -50.70 0.14
C VAL A 20 18.47 -51.13 -0.59
N VAL A 21 18.00 -50.36 -1.58
CA VAL A 21 16.82 -50.70 -2.39
C VAL A 21 17.04 -52.00 -3.17
N ALA A 22 18.16 -52.13 -3.89
CA ALA A 22 18.45 -53.32 -4.68
C ALA A 22 18.48 -54.59 -3.81
N GLU A 23 19.09 -54.50 -2.63
CA GLU A 23 19.19 -55.64 -1.71
C GLU A 23 17.85 -55.96 -1.03
N LEU A 24 17.05 -54.95 -0.66
CA LEU A 24 15.70 -55.15 -0.15
C LEU A 24 14.78 -55.80 -1.20
N GLN A 25 14.84 -55.36 -2.46
CA GLN A 25 14.08 -55.98 -3.56
C GLN A 25 14.45 -57.46 -3.77
N ARG A 26 15.74 -57.78 -3.67
CA ARG A 26 16.24 -59.16 -3.78
C ARG A 26 15.73 -60.06 -2.64
N ARG A 27 15.69 -59.54 -1.41
CA ARG A 27 15.33 -60.30 -0.20
C ARG A 27 13.84 -60.32 0.11
N MET A 28 13.10 -59.31 -0.31
CA MET A 28 11.68 -59.11 -0.01
C MET A 28 10.85 -58.90 -1.30
N PRO A 29 10.82 -59.87 -2.23
CA PRO A 29 10.21 -59.70 -3.56
C PRO A 29 8.69 -59.49 -3.52
N SER A 30 8.05 -59.78 -2.39
CA SER A 30 6.61 -59.57 -2.18
C SER A 30 6.24 -58.10 -1.94
N TYR A 31 7.21 -57.20 -1.74
CA TYR A 31 6.97 -55.77 -1.50
C TYR A 31 7.59 -54.90 -2.60
N ARG A 32 6.97 -53.74 -2.85
CA ARG A 32 7.50 -52.74 -3.78
C ARG A 32 8.34 -51.72 -3.02
N PHE A 33 9.58 -51.54 -3.45
CA PHE A 33 10.51 -50.54 -2.92
C PHE A 33 10.72 -49.44 -3.96
N ALA A 34 10.69 -48.19 -3.52
CA ALA A 34 10.91 -47.04 -4.39
C ALA A 34 11.87 -46.04 -3.73
N GLU A 35 12.73 -45.44 -4.54
CA GLU A 35 13.51 -44.27 -4.13
C GLU A 35 12.66 -43.00 -4.25
N THR A 36 13.00 -41.95 -3.50
CA THR A 36 12.31 -40.65 -3.56
C THR A 36 12.15 -40.09 -4.98
N VAL A 37 13.05 -40.44 -5.90
CA VAL A 37 13.03 -40.00 -7.31
C VAL A 37 11.99 -40.77 -8.13
N ASP A 38 11.58 -41.97 -7.69
CA ASP A 38 10.71 -42.89 -8.42
C ASP A 38 9.26 -42.90 -7.88
N VAL A 39 9.01 -42.28 -6.73
CA VAL A 39 7.65 -42.15 -6.18
C VAL A 39 6.96 -40.96 -6.85
N GLY A 40 6.03 -41.24 -7.77
CA GLY A 40 5.05 -40.25 -8.19
C GLY A 40 4.32 -39.72 -6.95
N HIS A 41 3.98 -38.43 -6.92
CA HIS A 41 3.45 -37.68 -5.76
C HIS A 41 2.13 -38.22 -5.15
N ALA A 42 1.65 -39.41 -5.55
CA ALA A 42 0.34 -39.96 -5.23
C ALA A 42 0.36 -41.27 -4.40
N GLU A 43 1.48 -41.98 -4.28
CA GLU A 43 1.55 -43.23 -3.51
C GLU A 43 1.99 -42.98 -2.06
N ARG A 44 1.12 -43.34 -1.11
CA ARG A 44 1.39 -43.21 0.34
C ARG A 44 2.30 -44.35 0.80
N PRO A 45 3.44 -44.06 1.48
CA PRO A 45 4.37 -45.09 1.88
C PRO A 45 3.78 -45.93 3.03
N ALA A 46 3.81 -47.26 2.88
CA ALA A 46 3.48 -48.20 3.95
C ALA A 46 4.57 -48.22 5.04
N ALA A 47 5.83 -47.95 4.66
CA ALA A 47 6.94 -47.72 5.58
C ALA A 47 7.99 -46.83 4.91
N VAL A 48 8.82 -46.19 5.72
CA VAL A 48 9.96 -45.38 5.27
C VAL A 48 11.23 -45.96 5.88
N VAL A 49 12.19 -46.25 5.01
CA VAL A 49 13.55 -46.62 5.39
C VAL A 49 14.44 -45.40 5.13
N PHE A 50 14.82 -44.70 6.21
CA PHE A 50 15.65 -43.52 6.13
C PHE A 50 17.13 -43.89 6.29
N VAL A 51 17.90 -43.84 5.20
CA VAL A 51 19.28 -44.30 5.13
C VAL A 51 20.24 -43.13 5.30
N VAL A 52 21.16 -43.24 6.25
CA VAL A 52 22.26 -42.29 6.50
C VAL A 52 23.60 -43.02 6.41
N SER A 53 24.66 -42.34 6.02
CA SER A 53 25.97 -42.97 5.85
C SER A 53 26.72 -43.06 7.17
N ALA A 54 27.38 -44.19 7.46
CA ALA A 54 28.31 -44.33 8.60
C ALA A 54 29.55 -43.42 8.56
N VAL A 55 29.67 -42.57 7.55
CA VAL A 55 30.81 -41.67 7.34
C VAL A 55 30.82 -40.54 8.36
N ALA A 56 29.64 -39.97 8.65
CA ALA A 56 29.48 -38.83 9.54
C ALA A 56 28.03 -38.73 10.02
N PRO A 57 27.79 -38.11 11.20
CA PRO A 57 26.44 -37.76 11.63
C PRO A 57 25.72 -36.86 10.62
N MET A 58 24.39 -36.95 10.58
CA MET A 58 23.54 -36.13 9.70
C MET A 58 23.74 -34.62 9.88
N THR A 59 23.47 -33.87 8.82
CA THR A 59 23.39 -32.41 8.86
C THR A 59 21.97 -31.93 9.19
N GLU A 60 21.81 -30.62 9.39
CA GLU A 60 20.49 -29.99 9.54
C GLU A 60 19.61 -30.24 8.30
N SER A 61 20.17 -30.13 7.10
CA SER A 61 19.46 -30.41 5.83
C SER A 61 18.97 -31.86 5.75
N ASP A 62 19.78 -32.81 6.23
CA ASP A 62 19.41 -34.23 6.27
C ASP A 62 18.27 -34.47 7.26
N CYS A 63 18.21 -33.71 8.36
CA CYS A 63 17.11 -33.79 9.31
C CYS A 63 15.79 -33.29 8.72
N VAL A 64 15.83 -32.20 7.94
CA VAL A 64 14.65 -31.71 7.20
C VAL A 64 14.15 -32.76 6.20
N LEU A 65 15.07 -33.43 5.49
CA LEU A 65 14.71 -34.52 4.58
C LEU A 65 14.05 -35.70 5.32
N ALA A 66 14.57 -36.05 6.50
CA ALA A 66 13.98 -37.10 7.34
C ALA A 66 12.56 -36.76 7.81
N ASP A 67 12.34 -35.53 8.28
CA ASP A 67 11.02 -35.07 8.73
C ASP A 67 9.99 -35.07 7.59
N LEU A 68 10.41 -34.68 6.37
CA LEU A 68 9.57 -34.74 5.18
C LEU A 68 9.22 -36.19 4.78
N ALA A 69 10.22 -37.08 4.74
CA ALA A 69 10.01 -38.48 4.40
C ALA A 69 9.07 -39.19 5.39
N ALA A 70 9.18 -38.84 6.66
CA ALA A 70 8.41 -39.43 7.75
C ALA A 70 7.01 -38.82 7.94
N ALA A 71 6.63 -37.81 7.15
CA ALA A 71 5.43 -37.01 7.40
C ALA A 71 4.12 -37.81 7.31
N GLU A 72 4.05 -38.79 6.42
CA GLU A 72 2.81 -39.51 6.05
C GLU A 72 2.67 -40.91 6.65
N THR A 73 3.70 -41.44 7.32
CA THR A 73 3.70 -42.83 7.83
C THR A 73 4.25 -42.90 9.25
N ASP A 74 3.69 -43.74 10.12
CA ASP A 74 4.22 -44.06 11.45
C ASP A 74 5.27 -45.18 11.44
N ALA A 75 5.37 -45.96 10.36
CA ALA A 75 6.41 -46.96 10.18
C ALA A 75 7.66 -46.33 9.55
N VAL A 76 8.60 -45.94 10.40
CA VAL A 76 9.91 -45.41 9.98
C VAL A 76 11.01 -46.26 10.61
N ILE A 77 12.03 -46.60 9.83
CA ILE A 77 13.25 -47.27 10.30
C ILE A 77 14.44 -46.44 9.83
N ALA A 78 15.30 -46.06 10.76
CA ALA A 78 16.54 -45.36 10.46
C ALA A 78 17.67 -46.37 10.26
N VAL A 79 18.50 -46.16 9.23
CA VAL A 79 19.52 -47.11 8.81
C VAL A 79 20.85 -46.39 8.68
N VAL A 80 21.86 -46.82 9.42
CA VAL A 80 23.24 -46.41 9.20
C VAL A 80 23.88 -47.38 8.22
N SER A 81 24.13 -46.94 6.99
CA SER A 81 24.70 -47.75 5.91
C SER A 81 26.23 -47.74 5.92
N LYS A 82 26.85 -48.64 5.15
CA LYS A 82 28.31 -48.77 4.99
C LYS A 82 29.03 -49.14 6.29
N THR A 83 28.38 -49.94 7.12
CA THR A 83 28.94 -50.39 8.40
C THR A 83 30.14 -51.32 8.23
N ASP A 84 30.32 -51.91 7.03
CA ASP A 84 31.47 -52.71 6.62
C ASP A 84 32.75 -51.87 6.50
N ASP A 85 32.63 -50.63 6.00
CA ASP A 85 33.76 -49.74 5.77
C ASP A 85 34.12 -48.87 6.97
N HIS A 86 33.17 -48.65 7.89
CA HIS A 86 33.30 -47.69 8.97
C HIS A 86 33.12 -48.34 10.35
N ARG A 87 34.23 -48.78 10.97
CA ARG A 87 34.22 -49.42 12.30
C ARG A 87 33.57 -48.56 13.41
N GLY A 88 33.56 -47.23 13.24
CA GLY A 88 32.96 -46.26 14.16
C GLY A 88 31.47 -45.96 13.93
N TRP A 89 30.76 -46.77 13.14
CA TRP A 89 29.36 -46.50 12.77
C TRP A 89 28.42 -46.44 13.98
N ARG A 90 28.72 -47.15 15.07
CA ARG A 90 27.89 -47.12 16.30
C ARG A 90 27.92 -45.77 17.00
N GLN A 91 29.05 -45.05 16.95
CA GLN A 91 29.13 -43.68 17.47
C GLN A 91 28.30 -42.72 16.61
N VAL A 92 28.32 -42.89 15.29
CA VAL A 92 27.48 -42.10 14.37
C VAL A 92 26.00 -42.35 14.63
N LEU A 93 25.58 -43.62 14.76
CA LEU A 93 24.21 -43.99 15.12
C LEU A 93 23.77 -43.33 16.43
N ALA A 94 24.59 -43.42 17.47
CA ALA A 94 24.28 -42.81 18.76
C ALA A 94 24.15 -41.28 18.65
N ALA A 95 25.07 -40.63 17.94
CA ALA A 95 25.03 -39.19 17.71
C ALA A 95 23.79 -38.74 16.92
N ASP A 96 23.34 -39.54 15.95
CA ASP A 96 22.16 -39.24 15.16
C ASP A 96 20.85 -39.48 15.92
N ARG A 97 20.80 -40.54 16.75
CA ARG A 97 19.65 -40.85 17.60
C ARG A 97 19.48 -39.86 18.75
N ASP A 98 20.58 -39.43 19.35
CA ASP A 98 20.59 -38.58 20.54
C ASP A 98 20.55 -37.07 20.19
N ARG A 99 20.11 -36.72 18.97
CA ARG A 99 20.01 -35.33 18.51
C ARG A 99 19.04 -34.50 19.36
N PRO A 100 19.27 -33.17 19.47
CA PRO A 100 18.40 -32.28 20.23
C PRO A 100 16.95 -32.27 19.70
N PRO A 101 15.95 -32.15 20.59
CA PRO A 101 14.56 -32.00 20.19
C PRO A 101 14.38 -30.75 19.32
N GLY A 102 13.93 -30.93 18.08
CA GLY A 102 13.77 -29.86 17.08
C GLY A 102 14.25 -30.26 15.69
N TYR A 103 15.21 -31.18 15.60
CA TYR A 103 15.74 -31.71 14.35
C TYR A 103 15.44 -33.20 14.23
N ALA A 104 14.73 -33.63 13.17
CA ALA A 104 14.40 -35.05 12.97
C ALA A 104 13.86 -35.71 14.24
N ALA A 105 13.06 -34.99 15.03
CA ALA A 105 12.66 -35.38 16.38
C ALA A 105 11.95 -36.75 16.41
N ARG A 106 11.43 -37.16 15.26
CA ARG A 106 10.83 -38.47 15.03
C ARG A 106 11.85 -39.59 14.95
N LEU A 107 13.00 -39.36 14.31
CA LEU A 107 14.06 -40.36 14.22
C LEU A 107 14.65 -40.71 15.59
N ALA A 108 14.56 -39.83 16.59
CA ALA A 108 14.94 -40.18 17.96
C ALA A 108 14.06 -41.28 18.59
N ARG A 109 12.87 -41.54 18.04
CA ARG A 109 11.86 -42.47 18.59
C ARG A 109 11.64 -43.72 17.72
N VAL A 110 12.38 -43.87 16.63
CA VAL A 110 12.24 -45.00 15.69
C VAL A 110 13.38 -45.99 15.87
N PRO A 111 13.23 -47.25 15.43
CA PRO A 111 14.33 -48.21 15.42
C PRO A 111 15.48 -47.73 14.54
N TRP A 112 16.70 -47.88 15.04
CA TRP A 112 17.95 -47.62 14.31
C TRP A 112 18.71 -48.93 14.10
N VAL A 113 19.10 -49.22 12.86
CA VAL A 113 19.87 -50.41 12.51
C VAL A 113 21.12 -50.08 11.70
N GLY A 114 22.14 -50.92 11.84
CA GLY A 114 23.31 -50.89 10.96
C GLY A 114 23.09 -51.76 9.74
N ALA A 115 23.53 -51.31 8.57
CA ALA A 115 23.40 -52.07 7.32
C ALA A 115 24.63 -51.96 6.42
N ALA A 116 24.95 -53.07 5.75
CA ALA A 116 25.92 -53.12 4.66
C ALA A 116 25.27 -53.82 3.46
N ALA A 117 24.57 -53.05 2.61
CA ALA A 117 23.80 -53.60 1.49
C ALA A 117 24.67 -54.05 0.30
N ALA A 118 25.84 -53.44 0.12
CA ALA A 118 26.80 -53.78 -0.94
C ALA A 118 28.24 -53.67 -0.40
N PRO A 119 28.63 -54.57 0.52
CA PRO A 119 29.93 -54.47 1.17
C PRO A 119 31.06 -54.73 0.18
N ARG A 120 32.23 -54.11 0.41
CA ARG A 120 33.42 -54.38 -0.43
C ARG A 120 33.97 -55.79 -0.24
N LEU A 121 33.76 -56.38 0.94
CA LEU A 121 34.19 -57.73 1.31
C LEU A 121 33.08 -58.40 2.13
N GLY A 122 32.76 -59.64 1.81
CA GLY A 122 31.75 -60.43 2.52
C GLY A 122 30.35 -60.35 1.91
N GLU A 123 29.38 -60.95 2.61
CA GLU A 123 27.98 -60.98 2.20
C GLU A 123 27.23 -59.73 2.70
N PRO A 124 26.18 -59.26 1.99
CA PRO A 124 25.34 -58.16 2.47
C PRO A 124 24.77 -58.42 3.87
N HIS A 125 24.97 -57.48 4.79
CA HIS A 125 24.45 -57.55 6.15
C HIS A 125 23.23 -56.62 6.30
N MET A 126 22.05 -57.22 6.22
CA MET A 126 20.75 -56.53 6.16
C MET A 126 19.66 -57.24 6.98
N ASP A 127 20.00 -58.31 7.71
CA ASP A 127 19.02 -59.18 8.39
C ASP A 127 18.15 -58.42 9.38
N GLU A 128 18.77 -57.61 10.25
CA GLU A 128 18.05 -56.82 11.25
C GLU A 128 17.05 -55.83 10.61
N LEU A 129 17.43 -55.19 9.50
CA LEU A 129 16.55 -54.30 8.76
C LEU A 129 15.39 -55.06 8.11
N VAL A 130 15.68 -56.20 7.48
CA VAL A 130 14.66 -57.03 6.81
C VAL A 130 13.66 -57.56 7.82
N ASP A 131 14.13 -58.06 8.97
CA ASP A 131 13.28 -58.61 10.03
C ASP A 131 12.39 -57.52 10.64
N LEU A 132 12.96 -56.34 10.96
CA LEU A 132 12.19 -55.22 11.48
C LEU A 132 11.16 -54.72 10.46
N LEU A 133 11.55 -54.57 9.20
CA LEU A 133 10.66 -54.08 8.16
C LEU A 133 9.51 -55.06 7.90
N ASP A 134 9.79 -56.36 7.77
CA ASP A 134 8.75 -57.38 7.61
C ASP A 134 7.81 -57.43 8.83
N SER A 135 8.34 -57.28 10.05
CA SER A 135 7.52 -57.21 11.26
C SER A 135 6.56 -56.00 11.27
N GLN A 136 7.04 -54.81 10.87
CA GLN A 136 6.21 -53.60 10.81
C GLN A 136 5.17 -53.66 9.68
N LEU A 137 5.53 -54.20 8.52
CA LEU A 137 4.63 -54.31 7.36
C LEU A 137 3.51 -55.34 7.59
N ARG A 138 3.74 -56.35 8.44
CA ARG A 138 2.72 -57.34 8.82
C ARG A 138 1.80 -56.88 9.94
N ASP A 139 2.15 -55.82 10.69
CA ASP A 139 1.34 -55.32 11.79
C ASP A 139 0.11 -54.53 11.27
N PRO A 140 -1.13 -55.02 11.46
CA PRO A 140 -2.32 -54.29 11.04
C PRO A 140 -2.51 -52.96 11.78
N ALA A 141 -1.94 -52.79 12.98
CA ALA A 141 -1.99 -51.54 13.71
C ALA A 141 -1.11 -50.44 13.07
N VAL A 142 -0.05 -50.82 12.34
CA VAL A 142 0.76 -49.88 11.54
C VAL A 142 -0.08 -49.31 10.39
N ALA A 143 -0.83 -50.15 9.68
CA ALA A 143 -1.68 -49.68 8.58
C ALA A 143 -2.76 -48.68 9.06
N ALA A 144 -3.37 -48.93 10.21
CA ALA A 144 -4.34 -48.01 10.83
C ALA A 144 -3.69 -46.68 11.24
N ARG A 145 -2.52 -46.74 11.88
CA ARG A 145 -1.72 -45.57 12.29
C ARG A 145 -1.25 -44.74 11.10
N ASN A 146 -0.71 -45.36 10.05
CA ASN A 146 -0.31 -44.68 8.82
C ASN A 146 -1.49 -43.99 8.15
N SER A 147 -2.68 -44.59 8.18
CA SER A 147 -3.89 -43.98 7.63
C SER A 147 -4.29 -42.72 8.39
N LEU A 148 -4.22 -42.74 9.73
CA LEU A 148 -4.45 -41.56 10.56
C LEU A 148 -3.38 -40.49 10.31
N ARG A 149 -2.12 -40.90 10.22
CA ARG A 149 -0.98 -40.00 10.00
C ARG A 149 -1.06 -39.28 8.65
N ALA A 150 -1.33 -40.03 7.59
CA ALA A 150 -1.55 -39.47 6.26
C ALA A 150 -2.74 -38.50 6.23
N TRP A 151 -3.79 -38.77 7.03
CA TRP A 151 -4.90 -37.84 7.19
C TRP A 151 -4.51 -36.57 7.96
N GLU A 152 -3.79 -36.68 9.08
CA GLU A 152 -3.26 -35.52 9.81
C GLU A 152 -2.39 -34.63 8.91
N PHE A 153 -1.49 -35.23 8.14
CA PHE A 153 -0.63 -34.52 7.20
C PHE A 153 -1.44 -33.82 6.11
N HIS A 154 -2.45 -34.50 5.55
CA HIS A 154 -3.38 -33.91 4.58
C HIS A 154 -4.10 -32.69 5.16
N ILE A 155 -4.62 -32.78 6.39
CA ILE A 155 -5.28 -31.65 7.06
C ILE A 155 -4.31 -30.47 7.26
N CYS A 156 -3.04 -30.74 7.62
CA CYS A 156 -2.02 -29.70 7.70
C CYS A 156 -1.78 -29.02 6.35
N GLN A 157 -1.67 -29.78 5.26
CA GLN A 157 -1.52 -29.21 3.91
C GLN A 157 -2.71 -28.35 3.50
N LEU A 158 -3.94 -28.79 3.79
CA LEU A 158 -5.14 -28.02 3.50
C LEU A 158 -5.15 -26.69 4.27
N ARG A 159 -4.76 -26.71 5.56
CA ARG A 159 -4.63 -25.51 6.40
C ARG A 159 -3.57 -24.55 5.84
N ASP A 160 -2.39 -25.05 5.50
CA ASP A 160 -1.32 -24.25 4.90
C ASP A 160 -1.75 -23.61 3.57
N ARG A 161 -2.45 -24.38 2.74
CA ARG A 161 -2.99 -23.87 1.47
C ARG A 161 -4.02 -22.78 1.70
N ARG A 162 -4.93 -22.99 2.65
CA ARG A 162 -5.97 -22.03 3.02
C ARG A 162 -5.37 -20.74 3.60
N ASP A 163 -4.37 -20.85 4.47
CA ASP A 163 -3.68 -19.70 5.04
C ASP A 163 -2.86 -18.94 3.98
N ARG A 164 -2.28 -19.64 3.00
CA ARG A 164 -1.66 -19.01 1.83
C ARG A 164 -2.67 -18.20 1.02
N LEU A 165 -3.85 -18.74 0.73
CA LEU A 165 -4.91 -18.01 0.02
C LEU A 165 -5.39 -16.77 0.80
N LEU A 166 -5.57 -16.89 2.12
CA LEU A 166 -5.91 -15.76 2.99
C LEU A 166 -4.84 -14.67 2.97
N ARG A 167 -3.55 -15.05 3.02
CA ARG A 167 -2.43 -14.10 2.91
C ARG A 167 -2.43 -13.38 1.57
N LEU A 168 -2.54 -14.13 0.46
CA LEU A 168 -2.59 -13.55 -0.89
C LEU A 168 -3.75 -12.56 -1.04
N ARG A 169 -4.93 -12.90 -0.54
CA ARG A 169 -6.10 -12.00 -0.54
C ARG A 169 -5.85 -10.71 0.24
N ARG A 170 -5.24 -10.79 1.42
CA ARG A 170 -4.90 -9.61 2.24
C ARG A 170 -3.88 -8.70 1.56
N VAL A 171 -2.84 -9.27 0.97
CA VAL A 171 -1.81 -8.52 0.25
C VAL A 171 -2.42 -7.81 -0.96
N ALA A 172 -3.19 -8.52 -1.78
CA ALA A 172 -3.85 -7.94 -2.95
C ALA A 172 -4.80 -6.79 -2.57
N ALA A 173 -5.57 -6.92 -1.48
CA ALA A 173 -6.44 -5.86 -0.98
C ALA A 173 -5.63 -4.63 -0.51
N ALA A 174 -4.50 -4.84 0.18
CA ALA A 174 -3.63 -3.76 0.65
C ALA A 174 -2.93 -3.03 -0.51
N GLU A 175 -2.49 -3.77 -1.54
CA GLU A 175 -1.90 -3.21 -2.76
C GLU A 175 -2.91 -2.35 -3.52
N ARG A 176 -4.14 -2.84 -3.73
CA ARG A 176 -5.24 -2.09 -4.36
C ARG A 176 -5.53 -0.79 -3.61
N ALA A 177 -5.68 -0.84 -2.28
CA ALA A 177 -5.93 0.35 -1.48
C ALA A 177 -4.77 1.36 -1.54
N SER A 178 -3.53 0.88 -1.55
CA SER A 178 -2.34 1.72 -1.64
C SER A 178 -2.22 2.40 -3.01
N ALA A 179 -2.56 1.69 -4.10
CA ALA A 179 -2.58 2.23 -5.44
C ALA A 179 -3.60 3.36 -5.59
N VAL A 180 -4.84 3.16 -5.09
CA VAL A 180 -5.88 4.21 -5.11
C VAL A 180 -5.41 5.44 -4.33
N ARG A 181 -4.90 5.27 -3.11
CA ARG A 181 -4.39 6.38 -2.30
C ARG A 181 -3.25 7.12 -3.00
N ALA A 182 -2.29 6.41 -3.59
CA ALA A 182 -1.16 7.04 -4.28
C ALA A 182 -1.63 7.93 -5.45
N THR A 183 -2.60 7.44 -6.25
CA THR A 183 -3.19 8.22 -7.34
C THR A 183 -3.93 9.46 -6.82
N VAL A 184 -4.76 9.31 -5.79
CA VAL A 184 -5.50 10.42 -5.17
C VAL A 184 -4.55 11.47 -4.58
N GLN A 185 -3.51 11.07 -3.86
CA GLN A 185 -2.55 12.02 -3.29
C GLN A 185 -1.77 12.77 -4.37
N ARG A 186 -1.36 12.09 -5.46
CA ARG A 186 -0.70 12.74 -6.60
C ARG A 186 -1.62 13.76 -7.25
N ALA A 187 -2.86 13.38 -7.55
CA ALA A 187 -3.85 14.28 -8.14
C ALA A 187 -4.13 15.50 -7.25
N ARG A 188 -4.31 15.28 -5.94
CA ARG A 188 -4.51 16.35 -4.95
C ARG A 188 -3.36 17.36 -4.96
N LEU A 189 -2.12 16.88 -4.96
CA LEU A 189 -0.94 17.75 -4.98
C LEU A 189 -0.89 18.62 -6.24
N THR A 190 -1.10 18.00 -7.41
CA THR A 190 -1.14 18.69 -8.70
C THR A 190 -2.25 19.74 -8.75
N LEU A 191 -3.48 19.36 -8.41
CA LEU A 191 -4.64 20.27 -8.43
C LEU A 191 -4.50 21.41 -7.42
N THR A 192 -4.01 21.13 -6.22
CA THR A 192 -3.77 22.17 -5.20
C THR A 192 -2.71 23.17 -5.69
N HIS A 193 -1.67 22.68 -6.36
CA HIS A 193 -0.65 23.54 -6.94
C HIS A 193 -1.22 24.45 -8.04
N HIS A 194 -1.96 23.90 -9.00
CA HIS A 194 -2.60 24.67 -10.06
C HIS A 194 -3.62 25.68 -9.51
N ALA A 195 -4.46 25.28 -8.55
CA ALA A 195 -5.41 26.18 -7.89
C ALA A 195 -4.69 27.36 -7.21
N ARG A 196 -3.58 27.10 -6.49
CA ARG A 196 -2.76 28.15 -5.88
C ARG A 196 -2.15 29.08 -6.92
N GLN A 197 -1.63 28.55 -8.02
CA GLN A 197 -1.05 29.35 -9.10
C GLN A 197 -2.11 30.27 -9.73
N ARG A 198 -3.32 29.77 -9.99
CA ARG A 198 -4.46 30.58 -10.47
C ARG A 198 -4.83 31.67 -9.47
N CYS A 199 -4.88 31.37 -8.17
CA CYS A 199 -5.19 32.37 -7.12
C CYS A 199 -4.10 33.45 -6.99
N VAL A 200 -2.83 33.09 -7.11
CA VAL A 200 -1.71 34.05 -7.11
C VAL A 200 -1.77 34.95 -8.34
N SER A 201 -2.09 34.39 -9.51
CA SER A 201 -2.29 35.15 -10.75
C SER A 201 -3.46 36.12 -10.60
N LEU A 202 -4.61 35.64 -10.13
CA LEU A 202 -5.81 36.45 -9.86
C LEU A 202 -5.50 37.63 -8.95
N ARG A 203 -4.80 37.38 -7.83
CA ARG A 203 -4.44 38.45 -6.89
C ARG A 203 -3.54 39.49 -7.57
N THR A 204 -2.55 39.05 -8.33
CA THR A 204 -1.63 39.95 -9.04
C THR A 204 -2.37 40.81 -10.06
N GLU A 205 -3.27 40.20 -10.85
CA GLU A 205 -4.16 40.86 -11.82
C GLU A 205 -5.03 41.93 -11.13
N LEU A 206 -5.76 41.55 -10.07
CA LEU A 206 -6.66 42.47 -9.35
C LEU A 206 -5.93 43.60 -8.61
N VAL A 207 -4.73 43.34 -8.08
CA VAL A 207 -3.92 44.39 -7.41
C VAL A 207 -3.37 45.39 -8.43
N ASP A 208 -2.93 44.93 -9.61
CA ASP A 208 -2.48 45.81 -10.68
C ASP A 208 -3.65 46.63 -11.26
N ASP A 209 -4.81 46.00 -11.46
CA ASP A 209 -6.03 46.69 -11.86
C ASP A 209 -6.41 47.77 -10.85
N ALA A 210 -6.46 47.44 -9.55
CA ALA A 210 -6.76 48.38 -8.47
C ALA A 210 -5.80 49.59 -8.45
N ALA A 211 -4.52 49.37 -8.75
CA ALA A 211 -3.52 50.43 -8.80
C ALA A 211 -3.74 51.42 -9.97
N ARG A 212 -4.32 50.94 -11.08
CA ARG A 212 -4.57 51.73 -12.31
C ARG A 212 -5.95 52.38 -12.39
N LEU A 213 -6.87 52.05 -11.47
CA LEU A 213 -8.27 52.53 -11.52
C LEU A 213 -8.38 54.06 -11.56
N SER A 214 -9.22 54.55 -12.48
CA SER A 214 -9.67 55.93 -12.48
C SER A 214 -10.83 56.11 -11.49
N ARG A 215 -11.18 57.37 -11.18
CA ARG A 215 -12.18 57.68 -10.15
C ARG A 215 -13.60 57.24 -10.54
N SER A 216 -13.93 57.21 -11.84
CA SER A 216 -15.21 56.72 -12.34
C SER A 216 -15.35 55.20 -12.19
N ASP A 217 -14.23 54.48 -12.20
CA ASP A 217 -14.24 53.01 -12.32
C ASP A 217 -14.19 52.31 -10.96
N LEU A 218 -13.95 53.07 -9.88
CA LEU A 218 -13.86 52.58 -8.50
C LEU A 218 -15.16 51.88 -8.05
N ALA A 219 -16.33 52.41 -8.42
CA ALA A 219 -17.62 51.87 -8.02
C ALA A 219 -17.94 50.52 -8.68
N ALA A 220 -17.47 50.31 -9.92
CA ALA A 220 -17.74 49.09 -10.69
C ALA A 220 -16.66 48.01 -10.51
N PHE A 221 -15.55 48.32 -9.84
CA PHE A 221 -14.45 47.38 -9.64
C PHE A 221 -14.83 46.14 -8.80
N PRO A 222 -15.58 46.25 -7.68
CA PRO A 222 -15.94 45.08 -6.89
C PRO A 222 -16.72 44.02 -7.67
N ASP A 223 -17.64 44.44 -8.54
CA ASP A 223 -18.43 43.51 -9.36
C ASP A 223 -17.58 42.82 -10.43
N ARG A 224 -16.66 43.55 -11.07
CA ARG A 224 -15.69 42.94 -12.00
C ARG A 224 -14.77 41.94 -11.29
N ALA A 225 -14.29 42.29 -10.10
CA ALA A 225 -13.47 41.39 -9.29
C ALA A 225 -14.23 40.12 -8.89
N ARG A 226 -15.51 40.24 -8.50
CA ARG A 226 -16.38 39.08 -8.20
C ARG A 226 -16.57 38.16 -9.40
N LEU A 227 -16.86 38.71 -10.59
CA LEU A 227 -16.96 37.94 -11.83
C LEU A 227 -15.67 37.17 -12.10
N ARG A 228 -14.52 37.85 -11.99
CA ARG A 228 -13.22 37.22 -12.20
C ARG A 228 -12.90 36.13 -11.17
N CYS A 229 -13.29 36.32 -9.91
CA CYS A 229 -13.17 35.30 -8.87
C CYS A 229 -14.04 34.08 -9.19
N ALA A 230 -15.28 34.29 -9.67
CA ALA A 230 -16.17 33.22 -10.08
C ALA A 230 -15.60 32.43 -11.26
N ASP A 231 -14.99 33.10 -12.25
CA ASP A 231 -14.33 32.43 -13.38
C ASP A 231 -13.17 31.54 -12.92
N VAL A 232 -12.35 32.02 -11.98
CA VAL A 232 -11.23 31.23 -11.43
C VAL A 232 -11.75 30.00 -10.68
N LEU A 233 -12.77 30.16 -9.85
CA LEU A 233 -13.39 29.04 -9.14
C LEU A 233 -14.06 28.03 -10.08
N ALA A 234 -14.73 28.50 -11.13
CA ALA A 234 -15.30 27.65 -12.17
C ALA A 234 -14.21 26.87 -12.93
N GLY A 235 -13.08 27.52 -13.22
CA GLY A 235 -11.92 26.87 -13.81
C GLY A 235 -11.33 25.77 -12.91
N VAL A 236 -11.20 26.02 -11.61
CA VAL A 236 -10.75 24.99 -10.65
C VAL A 236 -11.76 23.84 -10.57
N ALA A 237 -13.06 24.14 -10.53
CA ALA A 237 -14.10 23.11 -10.54
C ALA A 237 -14.06 22.26 -11.81
N ALA A 238 -13.77 22.86 -12.97
CA ALA A 238 -13.57 22.14 -14.23
C ALA A 238 -12.34 21.23 -14.20
N ASP A 239 -11.19 21.73 -13.71
CA ASP A 239 -9.97 20.95 -13.56
C ASP A 239 -10.19 19.74 -12.63
N VAL A 240 -10.94 19.91 -11.53
CA VAL A 240 -11.35 18.83 -10.63
C VAL A 240 -12.28 17.84 -11.34
N ALA A 241 -13.31 18.32 -12.04
CA ALA A 241 -14.24 17.45 -12.76
C ALA A 241 -13.57 16.62 -13.86
N GLU A 242 -12.60 17.21 -14.57
CA GLU A 242 -11.79 16.51 -15.57
C GLU A 242 -10.89 15.45 -14.93
N CYS A 243 -10.11 15.83 -13.93
CA CYS A 243 -9.21 14.90 -13.23
C CYS A 243 -9.97 13.72 -12.58
N THR A 244 -11.12 13.99 -11.95
CA THR A 244 -11.95 12.94 -11.36
C THR A 244 -12.56 12.01 -12.41
N ARG A 245 -12.95 12.53 -13.58
CA ARG A 245 -13.41 11.72 -14.72
C ARG A 245 -12.31 10.81 -15.25
N GLU A 246 -11.09 11.31 -15.40
CA GLU A 246 -9.95 10.49 -15.85
C GLU A 246 -9.60 9.38 -14.86
N MET A 247 -9.64 9.68 -13.56
CA MET A 247 -9.25 8.72 -12.51
C MET A 247 -10.33 7.68 -12.20
N SER A 248 -11.61 8.08 -12.23
CA SER A 248 -12.72 7.27 -11.71
C SER A 248 -13.81 6.95 -12.76
N GLY A 249 -13.75 7.55 -13.94
CA GLY A 249 -14.79 7.47 -14.97
C GLY A 249 -15.99 8.39 -14.73
N GLU A 250 -16.11 8.97 -13.53
CA GLU A 250 -17.21 9.85 -13.14
C GLU A 250 -16.67 11.27 -12.85
N ALA A 251 -17.33 12.28 -13.43
CA ALA A 251 -16.98 13.67 -13.16
C ALA A 251 -17.66 14.12 -11.87
N VAL A 252 -16.88 14.57 -10.90
CA VAL A 252 -17.42 15.14 -9.66
C VAL A 252 -17.64 16.64 -9.86
N ALA A 253 -18.91 17.04 -9.82
CA ALA A 253 -19.27 18.45 -9.82
C ALA A 253 -19.03 19.06 -8.44
N VAL A 254 -18.10 20.00 -8.35
CA VAL A 254 -17.82 20.77 -7.14
C VAL A 254 -18.31 22.20 -7.36
N THR A 255 -19.19 22.68 -6.49
CA THR A 255 -19.67 24.07 -6.54
C THR A 255 -19.13 24.82 -5.34
N PRO A 256 -17.99 25.53 -5.48
CA PRO A 256 -17.43 26.32 -4.38
C PRO A 256 -18.38 27.48 -4.05
N ALA A 257 -18.88 27.53 -2.82
CA ALA A 257 -19.72 28.61 -2.34
C ALA A 257 -18.85 29.66 -1.63
N ILE A 258 -18.77 30.88 -2.18
CA ILE A 258 -18.15 32.02 -1.50
C ILE A 258 -19.12 33.19 -1.40
N SER A 259 -19.09 33.88 -0.26
CA SER A 259 -19.75 35.17 -0.08
C SER A 259 -18.69 36.26 0.00
N VAL A 260 -18.63 37.12 -1.01
CA VAL A 260 -17.65 38.22 -1.09
C VAL A 260 -18.30 39.50 -0.57
N ALA A 261 -17.93 39.88 0.66
CA ALA A 261 -18.39 41.13 1.28
C ALA A 261 -17.95 42.36 0.47
N ASP A 262 -18.71 43.45 0.57
CA ASP A 262 -18.34 44.74 -0.03
C ASP A 262 -17.08 45.33 0.62
N PRO A 263 -16.25 46.09 -0.13
CA PRO A 263 -15.14 46.82 0.44
C PRO A 263 -15.66 47.80 1.50
N LEU A 264 -15.22 47.63 2.75
CA LEU A 264 -15.63 48.47 3.88
C LEU A 264 -15.33 49.95 3.57
N PRO A 265 -16.33 50.86 3.68
CA PRO A 265 -16.05 52.29 3.62
C PRO A 265 -15.29 52.67 4.90
N THR A 266 -13.97 52.77 4.83
CA THR A 266 -13.16 53.30 5.94
C THR A 266 -13.63 54.72 6.28
N SER A 267 -13.63 55.07 7.56
CA SER A 267 -14.29 56.25 8.14
C SER A 267 -13.90 57.59 7.49
N ARG A 268 -14.56 57.93 6.37
CA ARG A 268 -14.34 59.14 5.56
C ARG A 268 -14.50 60.43 6.38
N GLY A 269 -15.32 60.42 7.44
CA GLY A 269 -15.77 61.64 8.12
C GLY A 269 -14.71 62.40 8.93
N LEU A 270 -13.86 61.70 9.69
CA LEU A 270 -12.85 62.34 10.56
C LEU A 270 -11.60 62.76 9.79
N GLU A 271 -11.17 61.92 8.85
CA GLU A 271 -10.02 62.19 7.98
C GLU A 271 -10.32 63.32 6.99
N THR A 272 -11.54 63.36 6.42
CA THR A 272 -11.94 64.48 5.54
C THR A 272 -11.98 65.80 6.30
N ARG A 273 -12.41 65.81 7.57
CA ARG A 273 -12.42 67.03 8.41
C ARG A 273 -11.00 67.52 8.73
N LEU A 274 -10.10 66.62 9.12
CA LEU A 274 -8.69 66.93 9.36
C LEU A 274 -8.00 67.44 8.08
N MET A 275 -8.30 66.82 6.93
CA MET A 275 -7.83 67.22 5.61
C MET A 275 -8.37 68.57 5.17
N THR A 276 -9.63 68.89 5.43
CA THR A 276 -10.16 70.23 5.12
C THR A 276 -9.47 71.30 5.93
N VAL A 277 -9.19 71.07 7.22
CA VAL A 277 -8.48 72.03 8.07
C VAL A 277 -7.03 72.21 7.59
N LEU A 278 -6.32 71.12 7.32
CA LEU A 278 -4.94 71.16 6.82
C LEU A 278 -4.85 71.76 5.41
N GLY A 279 -5.81 71.42 4.55
CA GLY A 279 -5.93 71.92 3.19
C GLY A 279 -6.22 73.42 3.15
N VAL A 280 -7.09 73.93 4.02
CA VAL A 280 -7.33 75.38 4.15
C VAL A 280 -6.04 76.12 4.52
N GLY A 281 -5.22 75.59 5.44
CA GLY A 281 -3.92 76.18 5.78
C GLY A 281 -2.92 76.20 4.62
N PHE A 282 -2.82 75.11 3.85
CA PHE A 282 -1.95 75.03 2.68
C PHE A 282 -2.42 75.92 1.52
N GLY A 283 -3.73 75.92 1.23
CA GLY A 283 -4.35 76.76 0.20
C GLY A 283 -4.20 78.25 0.49
N LEU A 284 -4.30 78.65 1.77
CA LEU A 284 -4.03 80.02 2.21
C LEU A 284 -2.55 80.40 1.98
N GLY A 285 -1.61 79.50 2.28
CA GLY A 285 -0.18 79.71 2.05
C GLY A 285 0.16 79.90 0.55
N VAL A 286 -0.38 79.04 -0.32
CA VAL A 286 -0.22 79.15 -1.79
C VAL A 286 -0.85 80.45 -2.30
N ALA A 287 -2.05 80.79 -1.82
CA ALA A 287 -2.71 82.04 -2.19
C ALA A 287 -1.84 83.25 -1.84
N LEU A 288 -1.29 83.31 -0.62
CA LEU A 288 -0.41 84.39 -0.20
C LEU A 288 0.87 84.48 -1.04
N VAL A 289 1.48 83.35 -1.42
CA VAL A 289 2.68 83.34 -2.28
C VAL A 289 2.37 83.86 -3.69
N VAL A 290 1.28 83.40 -4.30
CA VAL A 290 0.85 83.83 -5.64
C VAL A 290 0.45 85.30 -5.63
N THR A 291 -0.32 85.74 -4.62
CA THR A 291 -0.70 87.15 -4.43
C THR A 291 0.54 88.03 -4.24
N ARG A 292 1.52 87.59 -3.44
CA ARG A 292 2.79 88.30 -3.22
C ARG A 292 3.60 88.42 -4.52
N PHE A 293 3.67 87.35 -5.31
CA PHE A 293 4.43 87.33 -6.56
C PHE A 293 3.84 88.29 -7.60
N LEU A 294 2.50 88.29 -7.75
CA LEU A 294 1.80 89.19 -8.67
C LEU A 294 1.87 90.66 -8.22
N ALA A 295 1.76 90.92 -6.91
CA ALA A 295 1.91 92.26 -6.36
C ALA A 295 3.34 92.83 -6.52
N GLY A 296 4.36 91.96 -6.57
CA GLY A 296 5.75 92.37 -6.81
C GLY A 296 6.06 92.74 -8.26
N LEU A 297 5.21 92.36 -9.23
CA LEU A 297 5.37 92.66 -10.65
C LEU A 297 4.72 94.00 -11.05
N ALA A 298 3.60 94.38 -10.43
CA ALA A 298 2.99 95.70 -10.56
C ALA A 298 2.03 95.99 -9.38
N PRO A 299 2.14 97.14 -8.68
CA PRO A 299 1.25 97.49 -7.55
C PRO A 299 -0.23 97.58 -7.92
N ASP A 300 -0.55 97.99 -9.15
CA ASP A 300 -1.93 98.14 -9.65
C ASP A 300 -2.65 96.79 -9.88
N LEU A 301 -1.94 95.66 -9.79
CA LEU A 301 -2.49 94.31 -9.94
C LEU A 301 -2.78 93.61 -8.61
N ALA A 302 -2.65 94.29 -7.46
CA ALA A 302 -2.79 93.66 -6.14
C ALA A 302 -4.16 92.99 -5.92
N VAL A 303 -5.26 93.61 -6.37
CA VAL A 303 -6.62 93.03 -6.27
C VAL A 303 -6.76 91.80 -7.17
N ALA A 304 -6.23 91.88 -8.40
CA ALA A 304 -6.20 90.74 -9.32
C ALA A 304 -5.35 89.58 -8.77
N GLY A 305 -4.24 89.88 -8.10
CA GLY A 305 -3.37 88.91 -7.44
C GLY A 305 -4.00 88.19 -6.27
N LEU A 306 -4.92 88.84 -5.53
CA LEU A 306 -5.64 88.25 -4.42
C LEU A 306 -6.72 87.25 -4.90
N LEU A 307 -7.45 87.62 -5.95
CA LEU A 307 -8.42 86.73 -6.60
C LEU A 307 -7.73 85.54 -7.28
N ALA A 308 -6.66 85.78 -8.03
CA ALA A 308 -5.89 84.73 -8.68
C ALA A 308 -5.23 83.78 -7.67
N GLY A 309 -4.67 84.32 -6.58
CA GLY A 309 -4.10 83.53 -5.49
C GLY A 309 -5.13 82.66 -4.78
N GLY A 310 -6.32 83.21 -4.47
CA GLY A 310 -7.41 82.45 -3.84
C GLY A 310 -7.92 81.29 -4.71
N VAL A 311 -8.08 81.54 -6.03
CA VAL A 311 -8.46 80.48 -6.99
C VAL A 311 -7.38 79.41 -7.10
N ALA A 312 -6.12 79.80 -7.24
CA ALA A 312 -4.99 78.87 -7.32
C ALA A 312 -4.86 78.03 -6.03
N GLY A 313 -4.90 78.66 -4.86
CA GLY A 313 -4.83 77.97 -3.57
C GLY A 313 -5.99 77.00 -3.32
N SER A 314 -7.21 77.38 -3.72
CA SER A 314 -8.40 76.52 -3.65
C SER A 314 -8.30 75.34 -4.61
N ALA A 315 -7.81 75.57 -5.84
CA ALA A 315 -7.61 74.53 -6.83
C ALA A 315 -6.55 73.51 -6.39
N THR A 316 -5.41 73.96 -5.84
CA THR A 316 -4.37 73.05 -5.33
C THR A 316 -4.84 72.25 -4.13
N THR A 317 -5.57 72.89 -3.21
CA THR A 317 -6.14 72.21 -2.03
C THR A 317 -7.16 71.14 -2.45
N GLY A 318 -8.06 71.51 -3.36
CA GLY A 318 -9.00 70.58 -3.96
C GLY A 318 -8.28 69.42 -4.64
N TRP A 319 -7.20 69.69 -5.38
CA TRP A 319 -6.38 68.66 -6.03
C TRP A 319 -5.71 67.70 -5.02
N VAL A 320 -5.07 68.21 -3.96
CA VAL A 320 -4.38 67.37 -2.94
C VAL A 320 -5.37 66.47 -2.21
N VAL A 321 -6.47 67.03 -1.72
CA VAL A 321 -7.52 66.26 -1.03
C VAL A 321 -8.09 65.20 -1.96
N ARG A 322 -8.30 65.55 -3.23
CA ARG A 322 -8.83 64.62 -4.24
C ARG A 322 -7.85 63.52 -4.61
N ALA A 323 -6.57 63.85 -4.77
CA ALA A 323 -5.50 62.89 -5.05
C ALA A 323 -5.32 61.91 -3.89
N ARG A 324 -5.34 62.40 -2.65
CA ARG A 324 -5.17 61.54 -1.47
C ARG A 324 -6.39 60.66 -1.19
N ALA A 325 -7.61 61.19 -1.35
CA ALA A 325 -8.82 60.37 -1.26
C ALA A 325 -8.78 59.21 -2.26
N LEU A 326 -8.31 59.46 -3.49
CA LEU A 326 -8.13 58.42 -4.51
C LEU A 326 -7.06 57.40 -4.11
N LEU A 327 -5.93 57.82 -3.54
CA LEU A 327 -4.89 56.90 -3.04
C LEU A 327 -5.40 56.04 -1.88
N HIS A 328 -6.20 56.61 -0.98
CA HIS A 328 -6.81 55.87 0.14
C HIS A 328 -7.84 54.85 -0.34
N ASP A 329 -8.74 55.25 -1.26
CA ASP A 329 -9.71 54.34 -1.86
C ASP A 329 -8.98 53.18 -2.58
N ARG A 330 -7.87 53.44 -3.28
CA ARG A 330 -7.03 52.39 -3.89
C ARG A 330 -6.41 51.46 -2.84
N ALA A 331 -5.88 51.99 -1.75
CA ALA A 331 -5.30 51.18 -0.67
C ALA A 331 -6.36 50.29 0.01
N ALA A 332 -7.56 50.82 0.25
CA ALA A 332 -8.68 50.05 0.78
C ALA A 332 -9.11 48.93 -0.19
N LEU A 333 -9.16 49.20 -1.49
CA LEU A 333 -9.43 48.19 -2.51
C LEU A 333 -8.34 47.12 -2.58
N GLN A 334 -7.06 47.48 -2.46
CA GLN A 334 -5.97 46.52 -2.45
C GLN A 334 -6.02 45.60 -1.21
N ALA A 335 -6.35 46.15 -0.03
CA ALA A 335 -6.57 45.35 1.17
C ALA A 335 -7.75 44.39 0.98
N TRP A 336 -8.88 44.89 0.46
CA TRP A 336 -10.05 44.08 0.14
C TRP A 336 -9.74 42.97 -0.88
N VAL A 337 -8.99 43.26 -1.94
CA VAL A 337 -8.52 42.24 -2.91
C VAL A 337 -7.70 41.15 -2.23
N GLY A 338 -6.89 41.51 -1.23
CA GLY A 338 -6.16 40.55 -0.40
C GLY A 338 -7.09 39.56 0.32
N ASP A 339 -8.13 40.09 0.97
CA ASP A 339 -9.14 39.29 1.68
C ASP A 339 -9.94 38.39 0.72
N VAL A 340 -10.37 38.94 -0.42
CA VAL A 340 -11.11 38.19 -1.44
C VAL A 340 -10.26 37.07 -2.04
N ALA A 341 -8.99 37.34 -2.36
CA ALA A 341 -8.09 36.32 -2.89
C ALA A 341 -7.85 35.19 -1.87
N ALA A 342 -7.84 35.49 -0.57
CA ALA A 342 -7.77 34.48 0.48
C ALA A 342 -9.03 33.61 0.54
N LEU A 343 -10.22 34.20 0.43
CA LEU A 343 -11.49 33.47 0.36
C LEU A 343 -11.58 32.56 -0.87
N VAL A 344 -11.19 33.06 -2.04
CA VAL A 344 -11.15 32.27 -3.29
C VAL A 344 -10.19 31.09 -3.15
N ARG A 345 -9.00 31.32 -2.57
CA ARG A 345 -8.05 30.24 -2.32
C ARG A 345 -8.61 29.18 -1.38
N ALA A 346 -9.25 29.58 -0.29
CA ALA A 346 -9.86 28.65 0.66
C ALA A 346 -10.93 27.79 -0.02
N ALA A 347 -11.83 28.40 -0.78
CA ALA A 347 -12.88 27.68 -1.51
C ALA A 347 -12.34 26.77 -2.61
N ALA A 348 -11.26 27.17 -3.29
CA ALA A 348 -10.58 26.32 -4.26
C ALA A 348 -9.92 25.10 -3.59
N GLU A 349 -9.22 25.28 -2.46
CA GLU A 349 -8.60 24.19 -1.72
C GLU A 349 -9.65 23.21 -1.13
N GLU A 350 -10.77 23.74 -0.62
CA GLU A 350 -11.93 22.93 -0.18
C GLU A 350 -12.54 22.14 -1.33
N GLY A 351 -12.72 22.78 -2.49
CA GLY A 351 -13.26 22.14 -3.67
C GLY A 351 -12.39 20.99 -4.19
N VAL A 352 -11.07 21.18 -4.20
CA VAL A 352 -10.12 20.10 -4.53
C VAL A 352 -10.22 18.96 -3.51
N ALA A 353 -10.29 19.26 -2.21
CA ALA A 353 -10.41 18.23 -1.18
C ALA A 353 -11.72 17.41 -1.30
N ALA A 354 -12.85 18.07 -1.51
CA ALA A 354 -14.15 17.43 -1.70
C ALA A 354 -14.17 16.56 -2.97
N GLY A 355 -13.63 17.07 -4.08
CA GLY A 355 -13.52 16.31 -5.33
C GLY A 355 -12.65 15.07 -5.21
N MET A 356 -11.49 15.19 -4.54
CA MET A 356 -10.58 14.06 -4.32
C MET A 356 -11.17 12.99 -3.41
N LEU A 357 -11.92 13.38 -2.38
CA LEU A 357 -12.63 12.43 -1.51
C LEU A 357 -13.70 11.67 -2.29
N ALA A 358 -14.53 12.37 -3.08
CA ALA A 358 -15.55 11.75 -3.90
C ALA A 358 -14.94 10.75 -4.91
N ALA A 359 -13.86 11.16 -5.59
CA ALA A 359 -13.14 10.29 -6.52
C ALA A 359 -12.54 9.05 -5.84
N GLU A 360 -11.95 9.19 -4.64
CA GLU A 360 -11.45 8.04 -3.88
C GLU A 360 -12.57 7.02 -3.62
N THR A 361 -13.76 7.48 -3.21
CA THR A 361 -14.90 6.56 -2.98
C THR A 361 -15.37 5.88 -4.27
N ALA A 362 -15.36 6.58 -5.40
CA ALA A 362 -15.74 6.05 -6.71
C ALA A 362 -14.72 5.02 -7.20
N MET A 363 -13.42 5.31 -7.06
CA MET A 363 -12.34 4.39 -7.41
C MET A 363 -12.35 3.11 -6.56
N VAL A 364 -12.59 3.22 -5.25
CA VAL A 364 -12.72 2.04 -4.38
C VAL A 364 -13.90 1.17 -4.80
N ARG A 365 -15.05 1.78 -5.14
CA ARG A 365 -16.23 1.07 -5.66
C ARG A 365 -15.94 0.39 -7.00
N ALA A 366 -15.31 1.10 -7.94
CA ALA A 366 -14.94 0.55 -9.25
C ALA A 366 -13.92 -0.60 -9.12
N SER A 367 -12.92 -0.45 -8.25
CA SER A 367 -11.93 -1.50 -7.97
C SER A 367 -12.57 -2.75 -7.34
N ALA A 368 -13.53 -2.57 -6.43
CA ALA A 368 -14.28 -3.67 -5.85
C ALA A 368 -15.14 -4.40 -6.90
N ALA A 369 -15.78 -3.66 -7.80
CA ALA A 369 -16.57 -4.24 -8.90
C ALA A 369 -15.68 -5.01 -9.90
N ALA A 370 -14.54 -4.45 -10.29
CA ALA A 370 -13.60 -5.08 -11.22
C ALA A 370 -12.98 -6.37 -10.65
N GLY A 371 -12.76 -6.42 -9.31
CA GLY A 371 -12.19 -7.59 -8.63
C GLY A 371 -13.21 -8.60 -8.10
N ALA A 372 -14.51 -8.40 -8.32
CA ALA A 372 -15.57 -9.18 -7.68
C ALA A 372 -15.50 -10.68 -8.04
N ASP A 373 -15.27 -11.00 -9.31
CA ASP A 373 -15.23 -12.38 -9.80
C ASP A 373 -14.03 -13.16 -9.26
N GLU A 374 -12.84 -12.54 -9.26
CA GLU A 374 -11.62 -13.13 -8.71
C GLU A 374 -11.74 -13.33 -7.20
N GLU A 375 -12.24 -12.31 -6.49
CA GLU A 375 -12.42 -12.38 -5.04
C GLU A 375 -13.47 -13.43 -4.63
N ALA A 376 -14.54 -13.58 -5.44
CA ALA A 376 -15.51 -14.66 -5.28
C ALA A 376 -14.92 -16.04 -5.58
N ALA A 377 -14.05 -16.17 -6.59
CA ALA A 377 -13.36 -17.42 -6.90
C ALA A 377 -12.43 -17.86 -5.75
N ILE A 378 -11.62 -16.94 -5.22
CA ILE A 378 -10.77 -17.19 -4.04
C ILE A 378 -11.63 -17.55 -2.82
N GLY A 379 -12.75 -16.85 -2.62
CA GLY A 379 -13.71 -17.15 -1.55
C GLY A 379 -14.27 -18.57 -1.65
N ARG A 380 -14.66 -19.02 -2.85
CA ARG A 380 -15.13 -20.39 -3.09
C ARG A 380 -14.04 -21.43 -2.80
N GLN A 381 -12.79 -21.16 -3.19
CA GLN A 381 -11.66 -22.04 -2.89
C GLN A 381 -11.42 -22.18 -1.38
N ILE A 382 -11.43 -21.07 -0.64
CA ILE A 382 -11.28 -21.08 0.82
C ILE A 382 -12.41 -21.86 1.48
N ALA A 383 -13.66 -21.64 1.04
CA ALA A 383 -14.82 -22.36 1.57
C ALA A 383 -14.73 -23.87 1.29
N SER A 384 -14.27 -24.26 0.10
CA SER A 384 -14.01 -25.67 -0.24
C SER A 384 -12.96 -26.29 0.67
N LEU A 385 -11.84 -25.59 0.92
CA LEU A 385 -10.79 -26.07 1.83
C LEU A 385 -11.30 -26.17 3.26
N ASP A 386 -12.04 -25.18 3.75
CA ASP A 386 -12.62 -25.21 5.10
C ASP A 386 -13.68 -26.32 5.26
N ALA A 387 -14.38 -26.69 4.19
CA ALA A 387 -15.30 -27.83 4.19
C ALA A 387 -14.54 -29.16 4.24
N GLU A 388 -13.45 -29.29 3.48
CA GLU A 388 -12.58 -30.46 3.48
C GLU A 388 -11.86 -30.66 4.83
N ILE A 389 -11.38 -29.57 5.44
CA ILE A 389 -10.77 -29.60 6.79
C ILE A 389 -11.78 -30.05 7.85
N ARG A 390 -13.06 -29.68 7.70
CA ARG A 390 -14.14 -30.05 8.64
C ARG A 390 -14.73 -31.43 8.37
N ALA A 391 -14.45 -32.02 7.22
CA ALA A 391 -14.95 -33.34 6.90
C ALA A 391 -14.39 -34.35 7.92
N PRO A 392 -15.25 -35.16 8.56
CA PRO A 392 -14.77 -36.18 9.48
C PRO A 392 -13.83 -37.13 8.72
N ALA A 393 -12.76 -37.58 9.40
CA ALA A 393 -12.02 -38.75 8.96
C ALA A 393 -13.00 -39.92 8.95
N ASP A 394 -13.57 -40.26 7.79
CA ASP A 394 -14.30 -41.52 7.64
C ASP A 394 -13.34 -42.58 7.10
N PRO A 395 -12.69 -43.38 7.98
CA PRO A 395 -11.83 -44.47 7.56
C PRO A 395 -12.59 -45.60 6.85
N ARG A 396 -13.93 -45.57 6.75
CA ARG A 396 -14.73 -46.67 6.17
C ARG A 396 -15.22 -46.38 4.74
N GLN A 397 -15.31 -45.13 4.29
CA GLN A 397 -15.94 -44.82 2.98
C GLN A 397 -15.04 -44.96 1.74
N ARG A 398 -13.71 -45.04 1.87
CA ARG A 398 -12.82 -45.21 0.69
C ARG A 398 -12.67 -46.65 0.20
N ARG A 399 -13.16 -47.66 0.94
CA ARG A 399 -13.20 -49.07 0.47
C ARG A 399 -14.42 -49.43 -0.39
N MET A 400 -15.33 -48.49 -0.64
CA MET A 400 -16.50 -48.69 -1.50
C MET A 400 -16.68 -47.53 -2.49
N ARG A 401 -15.72 -47.37 -3.40
CA ARG A 401 -16.02 -46.87 -4.75
C ARG A 401 -15.25 -47.73 -5.76
N PRO A 402 -15.91 -48.70 -6.42
CA PRO A 402 -15.40 -49.19 -7.68
C PRO A 402 -15.64 -48.07 -8.71
N GLY A 403 -14.55 -47.52 -9.24
CA GLY A 403 -14.54 -46.74 -10.47
C GLY A 403 -13.77 -47.54 -11.50
#